data_AF-A0A1U8JJR0-F1
#
_entry.id   AF-A0A1U8JJR0-F1
#
_cell.length_a   1.000
_cell.length_b   1.000
_cell.length_c   1.000
_cell.angle_alpha   90.00
_cell.angle_beta   90.00
_cell.angle_gamma   90.00
#
_symmetry.space_group_name_H-M   'P 1'
#
loop_
_entity.id
_entity.type
_entity.pdbx_description
1 polymer ?
#
loop_
_entity_poly.entity_id
_entity_poly.type
_entity_poly.pdbx_seq_one_letter_code
_entity_poly.pdbx_strand_id
1 'polypeptide(L)'
;MAANSISHCFSLSITILFLYLLLVHCNVTYDRKAIAIDGQKRILFSGSIHYPRSTPEMWEGLIQKAKNGGLDVIDTYVFWNLHEPSPGNYNFEGRYDLVQFIKLVKKAGLYVHLRIGPYICGEWNFGGFPVWLKYVPGISFRTDNEPFKKAMAKFTQKIVQMMKDENLFESQGGPIILSQIENEYEPESKLYGPAGKAYVKWAAKMAVGLNTGVPWVMCKEYDAPDPVINTCNGFYCDYFSPNKPYKPTLWTEAWTGWFSDFGGPNYQRPVEDLAFAVARFIQKGGSFVNYYMYHGGTNFGRTAGGPFITTSYDYDAPIDEYGLIRQPKYDHLKELHKAVKLCEKALLNSDPNIVILGSYEKAHVFYSESGGCAAFLSNYNLRSNAKVTFNNMHYNLPRWSISILPDCQNVVFNTAKVGPKASRVQMVPTNVKIESWETFNEDVHSVDDESDDSI
;
A
#
# COMPACT_ATOMS: atom_id res chain seq x y z
N MET A 1 -27.60 62.31 14.29
CA MET A 1 -27.80 61.25 13.27
C MET A 1 -26.45 60.88 12.67
N ALA A 2 -25.67 60.04 13.35
CA ALA A 2 -24.41 59.49 12.83
C ALA A 2 -23.90 58.40 13.78
N ALA A 3 -24.67 57.32 13.93
CA ALA A 3 -24.24 56.15 14.71
C ALA A 3 -25.05 54.94 14.25
N ASN A 4 -24.90 54.52 12.99
CA ASN A 4 -25.44 53.24 12.51
C ASN A 4 -24.67 52.61 11.33
N SER A 5 -23.54 53.19 10.90
CA SER A 5 -22.81 52.69 9.71
C SER A 5 -21.68 51.71 10.03
N ILE A 6 -21.22 51.60 11.28
CA ILE A 6 -20.02 50.81 11.62
C ILE A 6 -20.37 49.33 11.92
N SER A 7 -21.57 49.06 12.43
CA SER A 7 -22.01 47.69 12.77
C SER A 7 -22.25 46.81 11.54
N HIS A 8 -22.66 47.39 10.41
CA HIS A 8 -22.89 46.63 9.18
C HIS A 8 -21.60 46.23 8.48
N CYS A 9 -20.54 47.06 8.52
CA CYS A 9 -19.24 46.68 7.96
C CYS A 9 -18.56 45.56 8.75
N PHE A 10 -18.63 45.57 10.08
CA PHE A 10 -18.06 44.50 10.92
C PHE A 10 -18.77 43.16 10.71
N SER A 11 -20.11 43.17 10.57
CA SER A 11 -20.88 41.96 10.29
C SER A 11 -20.64 41.40 8.89
N LEU A 12 -20.34 42.25 7.89
CA LEU A 12 -20.04 41.83 6.52
C LEU A 12 -18.61 41.26 6.40
N SER A 13 -17.65 41.81 7.15
CA SER A 13 -16.27 41.30 7.18
C SER A 13 -16.16 39.93 7.86
N ILE A 14 -16.98 39.67 8.89
CA ILE A 14 -17.02 38.36 9.56
C ILE A 14 -17.68 37.29 8.68
N THR A 15 -18.73 37.61 7.93
CA THR A 15 -19.33 36.67 6.97
C THR A 15 -18.42 36.40 5.77
N ILE A 16 -17.67 37.38 5.28
CA ILE A 16 -16.65 37.16 4.22
C ILE A 16 -15.48 36.33 4.76
N LEU A 17 -15.04 36.52 6.00
CA LEU A 17 -14.01 35.68 6.63
C LEU A 17 -14.49 34.24 6.85
N PHE A 18 -15.78 34.05 7.20
CA PHE A 18 -16.40 32.72 7.28
C PHE A 18 -16.59 32.06 5.91
N LEU A 19 -16.86 32.82 4.85
CA LEU A 19 -16.92 32.30 3.47
C LEU A 19 -15.54 31.92 2.92
N TYR A 20 -14.47 32.60 3.32
CA TYR A 20 -13.09 32.19 3.00
C TYR A 20 -12.63 30.98 3.81
N LEU A 21 -13.22 30.71 4.97
CA LEU A 21 -12.94 29.53 5.79
C LEU A 21 -13.66 28.25 5.32
N LEU A 22 -14.53 28.32 4.29
CA LEU A 22 -15.41 27.23 3.88
C LEU A 22 -15.19 26.69 2.45
N LEU A 23 -14.03 26.93 1.85
CA LEU A 23 -13.63 26.27 0.60
C LEU A 23 -12.25 25.63 0.73
N VAL A 24 -12.05 24.80 1.74
CA VAL A 24 -11.05 23.73 1.64
C VAL A 24 -11.59 22.76 0.59
N HIS A 25 -11.18 22.91 -0.67
CA HIS A 25 -11.41 21.89 -1.67
C HIS A 25 -10.54 20.70 -1.29
N CYS A 26 -11.14 19.69 -0.66
CA CYS A 26 -10.52 18.39 -0.48
C CYS A 26 -10.25 17.81 -1.88
N ASN A 27 -8.98 17.72 -2.23
CA ASN A 27 -8.56 17.36 -3.58
C ASN A 27 -7.23 16.61 -3.54
N VAL A 28 -7.23 15.43 -4.14
CA VAL A 28 -6.01 14.67 -4.40
C VAL A 28 -5.60 14.85 -5.85
N THR A 29 -4.45 15.48 -6.05
CA THR A 29 -3.83 15.68 -7.36
C THR A 29 -2.44 15.08 -7.37
N TYR A 30 -1.74 15.15 -8.50
CA TYR A 30 -0.35 14.75 -8.59
C TYR A 30 0.38 15.57 -9.63
N ASP A 31 1.69 15.62 -9.50
CA ASP A 31 2.60 16.05 -10.55
C ASP A 31 3.79 15.09 -10.64
N ARG A 32 4.85 15.46 -11.37
CA ARG A 32 6.02 14.59 -11.52
C ARG A 32 6.70 14.24 -10.20
N LYS A 33 6.52 15.06 -9.16
CA LYS A 33 7.21 14.91 -7.88
C LYS A 33 6.44 13.99 -6.95
N ALA A 34 5.16 14.26 -6.73
CA ALA A 34 4.41 13.55 -5.71
C ALA A 34 2.90 13.65 -5.92
N ILE A 35 2.19 12.84 -5.15
CA ILE A 35 0.79 13.06 -4.83
C ILE A 35 0.71 14.31 -3.94
N ALA A 36 -0.26 15.18 -4.22
CA ALA A 36 -0.60 16.33 -3.43
C ALA A 36 -2.01 16.15 -2.84
N ILE A 37 -2.12 16.29 -1.52
CA ILE A 37 -3.37 16.20 -0.76
C ILE A 37 -3.63 17.59 -0.19
N ASP A 38 -4.78 18.18 -0.46
CA ASP A 38 -5.10 19.58 -0.11
C ASP A 38 -4.04 20.57 -0.61
N GLY A 39 -3.52 20.33 -1.81
CA GLY A 39 -2.46 21.14 -2.42
C GLY A 39 -1.06 20.95 -1.81
N GLN A 40 -0.91 20.11 -0.77
CA GLN A 40 0.37 19.82 -0.15
C GLN A 40 0.96 18.52 -0.70
N LYS A 41 2.10 18.64 -1.39
CA LYS A 41 2.89 17.47 -1.83
C LYS A 41 3.48 16.77 -0.61
N ARG A 42 3.49 15.43 -0.64
CA ARG A 42 3.97 14.60 0.47
C ARG A 42 4.81 13.43 -0.05
N ILE A 43 5.86 13.07 0.68
CA ILE A 43 6.50 11.76 0.54
C ILE A 43 5.73 10.80 1.43
N LEU A 44 4.98 9.87 0.86
CA LEU A 44 4.02 9.04 1.59
C LEU A 44 4.61 7.66 1.91
N PHE A 45 4.61 7.29 3.19
CA PHE A 45 4.86 5.92 3.62
C PHE A 45 3.53 5.19 3.83
N SER A 46 3.36 4.07 3.15
CA SER A 46 2.17 3.24 3.16
C SER A 46 2.51 1.83 3.66
N GLY A 47 1.52 1.12 4.18
CA GLY A 47 1.70 -0.29 4.54
C GLY A 47 0.43 -1.10 4.35
N SER A 48 0.57 -2.28 3.74
CA SER A 48 -0.56 -3.17 3.50
C SER A 48 -1.01 -3.85 4.80
N ILE A 49 -2.30 -3.71 5.10
CA ILE A 49 -3.02 -4.42 6.16
C ILE A 49 -4.34 -4.90 5.56
N HIS A 50 -4.43 -6.20 5.26
CA HIS A 50 -5.64 -6.76 4.66
C HIS A 50 -6.69 -7.04 5.74
N TYR A 51 -7.80 -6.32 5.70
CA TYR A 51 -8.86 -6.41 6.71
C TYR A 51 -9.35 -7.84 6.98
N PRO A 52 -9.52 -8.77 6.00
CA PRO A 52 -9.98 -10.13 6.29
C PRO A 52 -8.91 -11.06 6.87
N ARG A 53 -7.64 -10.63 6.91
CA ARG A 53 -6.52 -11.39 7.47
C ARG A 53 -6.27 -11.10 8.95
N SER A 54 -7.12 -10.27 9.56
CA SER A 54 -7.15 -9.98 11.00
C SER A 54 -8.60 -9.82 11.44
N THR A 55 -8.86 -9.81 12.75
CA THR A 55 -10.23 -9.64 13.27
C THR A 55 -10.56 -8.15 13.51
N PRO A 56 -11.85 -7.77 13.55
CA PRO A 56 -12.27 -6.40 13.88
C PRO A 56 -11.66 -5.85 15.17
N GLU A 57 -11.49 -6.71 16.18
CA GLU A 57 -10.89 -6.37 17.47
C GLU A 57 -9.39 -6.06 17.36
N MET A 58 -8.70 -6.62 16.37
CA MET A 58 -7.28 -6.36 16.12
C MET A 58 -7.07 -5.05 15.36
N TRP A 59 -8.01 -4.65 14.48
CA TRP A 59 -7.80 -3.58 13.49
C TRP A 59 -7.32 -2.27 14.11
N GLU A 60 -7.98 -1.77 15.17
CA GLU A 60 -7.58 -0.50 15.79
C GLU A 60 -6.15 -0.57 16.34
N GLY A 61 -5.77 -1.68 16.97
CA GLY A 61 -4.42 -1.90 17.48
C GLY A 61 -3.36 -2.02 16.37
N LEU A 62 -3.69 -2.66 15.24
CA LEU A 62 -2.82 -2.77 14.08
C LEU A 62 -2.61 -1.41 13.40
N ILE A 63 -3.70 -0.67 13.18
CA ILE A 63 -3.69 0.68 12.58
C ILE A 63 -2.91 1.65 13.47
N GLN A 64 -3.08 1.57 14.79
CA GLN A 64 -2.33 2.42 15.72
C GLN A 64 -0.83 2.09 15.71
N LYS A 65 -0.45 0.81 15.60
CA LYS A 65 0.96 0.42 15.41
C LYS A 65 1.51 0.92 14.08
N ALA A 66 0.74 0.87 12.99
CA ALA A 66 1.12 1.47 11.71
C ALA A 66 1.39 2.97 11.83
N LYS A 67 0.46 3.73 12.44
CA LYS A 67 0.63 5.17 12.71
C LYS A 67 1.88 5.44 13.55
N ASN A 68 2.05 4.71 14.65
CA ASN A 68 3.20 4.85 15.54
C ASN A 68 4.53 4.46 14.87
N GLY A 69 4.46 3.65 13.81
CA GLY A 69 5.59 3.27 12.96
C GLY A 69 5.94 4.32 11.91
N GLY A 70 5.17 5.40 11.82
CA GLY A 70 5.41 6.50 10.88
C GLY A 70 4.78 6.32 9.51
N LEU A 71 3.80 5.42 9.36
CA LEU A 71 3.01 5.37 8.13
C LEU A 71 2.06 6.58 8.04
N ASP A 72 1.87 7.08 6.82
CA ASP A 72 0.87 8.08 6.44
C ASP A 72 -0.40 7.41 5.86
N VAL A 73 -0.27 6.20 5.28
CA VAL A 73 -1.31 5.52 4.49
C VAL A 73 -1.43 4.05 4.88
N ILE A 74 -2.65 3.51 4.91
CA ILE A 74 -2.91 2.06 4.93
C ILE A 74 -3.33 1.61 3.54
N ASP A 75 -2.71 0.54 3.06
CA ASP A 75 -3.05 -0.11 1.80
C ASP A 75 -3.88 -1.37 2.08
N THR A 76 -4.91 -1.62 1.27
CA THR A 76 -5.60 -2.91 1.28
C THR A 76 -6.20 -3.23 -0.08
N TYR A 77 -6.14 -4.51 -0.45
CA TYR A 77 -7.01 -5.07 -1.49
C TYR A 77 -8.47 -5.13 -1.06
N VAL A 78 -9.38 -5.27 -2.03
CA VAL A 78 -10.78 -5.67 -1.82
C VAL A 78 -11.01 -7.10 -2.31
N PHE A 79 -11.59 -7.96 -1.46
CA PHE A 79 -11.65 -9.41 -1.70
C PHE A 79 -13.02 -9.85 -2.25
N TRP A 80 -13.22 -9.76 -3.57
CA TRP A 80 -14.53 -10.00 -4.20
C TRP A 80 -15.15 -11.36 -3.83
N ASN A 81 -14.39 -12.44 -3.86
CA ASN A 81 -14.88 -13.77 -3.51
C ASN A 81 -15.50 -13.90 -2.11
N LEU A 82 -15.03 -13.10 -1.14
CA LEU A 82 -15.63 -13.02 0.19
C LEU A 82 -16.87 -12.14 0.20
N HIS A 83 -16.83 -11.05 -0.55
CA HIS A 83 -17.92 -10.08 -0.60
C HIS A 83 -19.10 -10.52 -1.43
N GLU A 84 -18.95 -11.45 -2.36
CA GLU A 84 -20.04 -11.99 -3.17
C GLU A 84 -19.92 -13.53 -3.30
N PRO A 85 -20.14 -14.29 -2.21
CA PRO A 85 -19.98 -15.75 -2.19
C PRO A 85 -20.87 -16.48 -3.22
N SER A 86 -22.02 -15.89 -3.57
CA SER A 86 -22.87 -16.31 -4.68
C SER A 86 -23.43 -15.09 -5.41
N PRO A 87 -23.87 -15.19 -6.68
CA PRO A 87 -24.28 -14.04 -7.48
C PRO A 87 -25.34 -13.18 -6.78
N GLY A 88 -25.06 -11.90 -6.59
CA GLY A 88 -25.98 -10.93 -5.98
C GLY A 88 -26.09 -10.97 -4.45
N ASN A 89 -25.55 -11.98 -3.78
CA ASN A 89 -25.58 -12.10 -2.33
C ASN A 89 -24.29 -11.55 -1.74
N TYR A 90 -24.36 -10.37 -1.13
CA TYR A 90 -23.19 -9.67 -0.64
C TYR A 90 -22.95 -9.85 0.86
N ASN A 91 -21.68 -9.94 1.27
CA ASN A 91 -21.27 -10.01 2.67
C ASN A 91 -20.23 -8.93 3.00
N PHE A 92 -20.59 -8.03 3.93
CA PHE A 92 -19.70 -7.00 4.48
C PHE A 92 -19.75 -7.00 6.02
N GLU A 93 -19.99 -8.15 6.63
CA GLU A 93 -20.10 -8.30 8.08
C GLU A 93 -18.79 -8.82 8.71
N GLY A 94 -18.63 -8.58 10.01
CA GLY A 94 -17.49 -9.07 10.79
C GLY A 94 -16.15 -8.63 10.18
N ARG A 95 -15.23 -9.58 9.96
CA ARG A 95 -13.91 -9.27 9.37
C ARG A 95 -13.96 -8.88 7.89
N TYR A 96 -15.14 -8.88 7.27
CA TYR A 96 -15.35 -8.43 5.90
C TYR A 96 -15.97 -7.01 5.85
N ASP A 97 -16.14 -6.35 7.00
CA ASP A 97 -16.62 -4.97 7.03
C ASP A 97 -15.54 -3.97 6.58
N LEU A 98 -15.45 -3.81 5.25
CA LEU A 98 -14.53 -2.90 4.58
C LEU A 98 -14.76 -1.44 5.01
N VAL A 99 -16.03 -1.04 5.14
CA VAL A 99 -16.41 0.34 5.50
C VAL A 99 -15.91 0.65 6.90
N GLN A 100 -16.17 -0.24 7.86
CA GLN A 100 -15.72 -0.08 9.24
C GLN A 100 -14.19 -0.05 9.32
N PHE A 101 -13.49 -0.93 8.61
CA PHE A 101 -12.03 -0.91 8.56
C PHE A 101 -11.49 0.45 8.07
N ILE A 102 -12.01 0.98 6.96
CA ILE A 102 -11.59 2.28 6.41
C ILE A 102 -11.95 3.43 7.38
N LYS A 103 -13.12 3.38 8.04
CA LYS A 103 -13.49 4.36 9.07
C LYS A 103 -12.52 4.35 10.26
N LEU A 104 -12.00 3.19 10.66
CA LEU A 104 -10.96 3.10 11.70
C LEU A 104 -9.64 3.71 11.24
N VAL A 105 -9.25 3.53 9.97
CA VAL A 105 -8.08 4.21 9.40
C VAL A 105 -8.26 5.73 9.43
N LYS A 106 -9.43 6.23 9.03
CA LYS A 106 -9.79 7.66 9.13
C LYS A 106 -9.72 8.16 10.57
N LYS A 107 -10.29 7.42 11.53
CA LYS A 107 -10.28 7.75 12.96
C LYS A 107 -8.85 7.88 13.50
N ALA A 108 -7.94 7.03 13.03
CA ALA A 108 -6.52 7.13 13.36
C ALA A 108 -5.82 8.33 12.70
N GLY A 109 -6.43 9.01 11.74
CA GLY A 109 -5.84 10.13 11.01
C GLY A 109 -4.81 9.68 9.96
N LEU A 110 -4.99 8.48 9.41
CA LEU A 110 -4.23 7.96 8.28
C LEU A 110 -5.08 8.01 7.01
N TYR A 111 -4.41 8.02 5.86
CA TYR A 111 -5.06 7.86 4.55
C TYR A 111 -5.19 6.39 4.14
N VAL A 112 -5.91 6.14 3.05
CA VAL A 112 -6.10 4.81 2.47
C VAL A 112 -5.71 4.80 0.99
N HIS A 113 -4.96 3.76 0.60
CA HIS A 113 -4.85 3.31 -0.79
C HIS A 113 -5.73 2.07 -0.96
N LEU A 114 -6.85 2.22 -1.68
CA LEU A 114 -7.85 1.16 -1.84
C LEU A 114 -7.62 0.41 -3.15
N ARG A 115 -7.04 -0.79 -3.07
CA ARG A 115 -6.76 -1.62 -4.26
C ARG A 115 -7.97 -2.50 -4.60
N ILE A 116 -8.90 -1.94 -5.37
CA ILE A 116 -10.20 -2.59 -5.63
C ILE A 116 -10.03 -3.86 -6.49
N GLY A 117 -9.06 -3.89 -7.40
CA GLY A 117 -8.83 -5.02 -8.31
C GLY A 117 -9.81 -5.03 -9.50
N PRO A 118 -10.67 -6.05 -9.68
CA PRO A 118 -11.03 -7.04 -8.67
C PRO A 118 -10.24 -8.34 -8.74
N TYR A 119 -9.41 -8.54 -9.77
CA TYR A 119 -8.27 -9.43 -9.63
C TYR A 119 -7.25 -8.75 -8.73
N ILE A 120 -6.84 -9.43 -7.67
CA ILE A 120 -5.92 -8.89 -6.66
C ILE A 120 -4.65 -9.72 -6.52
N CYS A 121 -4.59 -10.91 -7.12
CA CYS A 121 -3.59 -11.93 -6.78
C CYS A 121 -3.60 -12.21 -5.26
N GLY A 122 -2.77 -11.48 -4.51
CA GLY A 122 -2.77 -11.38 -3.05
C GLY A 122 -2.43 -12.67 -2.33
N GLU A 123 -1.88 -13.67 -3.04
CA GLU A 123 -1.83 -15.07 -2.60
C GLU A 123 -3.16 -15.51 -1.98
N TRP A 124 -4.24 -15.12 -2.64
CA TRP A 124 -5.60 -15.28 -2.18
C TRP A 124 -6.34 -16.28 -3.04
N ASN A 125 -7.36 -16.94 -2.46
CA ASN A 125 -8.12 -17.96 -3.15
C ASN A 125 -8.66 -17.42 -4.48
N PHE A 126 -8.32 -18.13 -5.56
CA PHE A 126 -8.69 -17.80 -6.94
C PHE A 126 -8.36 -16.35 -7.37
N GLY A 127 -7.33 -15.75 -6.77
CA GLY A 127 -6.88 -14.38 -7.06
C GLY A 127 -7.89 -13.30 -6.68
N GLY A 128 -8.86 -13.64 -5.81
CA GLY A 128 -9.96 -12.76 -5.41
C GLY A 128 -11.25 -12.96 -6.18
N PHE A 129 -11.26 -13.70 -7.30
CA PHE A 129 -12.50 -13.94 -8.04
C PHE A 129 -13.42 -14.92 -7.31
N PRO A 130 -14.75 -14.68 -7.28
CA PRO A 130 -15.70 -15.69 -6.85
C PRO A 130 -15.67 -16.89 -7.80
N VAL A 131 -15.72 -18.12 -7.26
CA VAL A 131 -15.66 -19.35 -8.08
C VAL A 131 -16.84 -19.45 -9.04
N TRP A 132 -18.04 -19.04 -8.62
CA TRP A 132 -19.24 -19.03 -9.47
C TRP A 132 -19.05 -18.20 -10.75
N LEU A 133 -18.16 -17.21 -10.73
CA LEU A 133 -17.90 -16.35 -11.89
C LEU A 133 -17.38 -17.18 -13.06
N LYS A 134 -16.58 -18.23 -12.81
CA LYS A 134 -16.04 -19.13 -13.83
C LYS A 134 -17.15 -19.82 -14.66
N TYR A 135 -18.33 -19.99 -14.10
CA TYR A 135 -19.44 -20.72 -14.72
C TYR A 135 -20.45 -19.81 -15.41
N VAL A 136 -20.20 -18.50 -15.43
CA VAL A 136 -21.01 -17.57 -16.23
C VAL A 136 -20.85 -17.92 -17.72
N PRO A 137 -21.95 -18.10 -18.48
CA PRO A 137 -21.87 -18.47 -19.90
C PRO A 137 -21.00 -17.52 -20.72
N GLY A 138 -20.05 -18.08 -21.48
CA GLY A 138 -19.17 -17.33 -22.36
C GLY A 138 -18.09 -16.50 -21.66
N ILE A 139 -17.83 -16.72 -20.37
CA ILE A 139 -16.84 -15.92 -19.64
C ILE A 139 -15.40 -16.31 -19.97
N SER A 140 -14.55 -15.30 -20.07
CA SER A 140 -13.10 -15.44 -20.09
C SER A 140 -12.49 -14.33 -19.24
N PHE A 141 -11.66 -14.70 -18.27
CA PHE A 141 -11.17 -13.76 -17.27
C PHE A 141 -10.09 -12.85 -17.83
N ARG A 142 -10.07 -11.61 -17.33
CA ARG A 142 -8.98 -10.63 -17.55
C ARG A 142 -8.62 -10.49 -19.03
N THR A 143 -9.62 -10.38 -19.89
CA THR A 143 -9.47 -10.13 -21.33
C THR A 143 -10.68 -9.36 -21.84
N ASP A 144 -10.69 -8.97 -23.12
CA ASP A 144 -11.79 -8.22 -23.71
C ASP A 144 -13.01 -9.13 -23.96
N ASN A 145 -13.67 -9.47 -22.87
CA ASN A 145 -14.79 -10.41 -22.79
C ASN A 145 -15.98 -9.72 -22.11
N GLU A 146 -17.09 -9.56 -22.83
CA GLU A 146 -18.25 -8.82 -22.34
C GLU A 146 -18.86 -9.36 -21.03
N PRO A 147 -19.06 -10.69 -20.84
CA PRO A 147 -19.50 -11.23 -19.55
C PRO A 147 -18.58 -10.84 -18.39
N PHE A 148 -17.26 -10.98 -18.57
CA PHE A 148 -16.28 -10.60 -17.55
C PHE A 148 -16.28 -9.10 -17.27
N LYS A 149 -16.26 -8.27 -18.32
CA LYS A 149 -16.31 -6.80 -18.21
C LYS A 149 -17.54 -6.31 -17.45
N LYS A 150 -18.71 -6.89 -17.74
CA LYS A 150 -19.96 -6.56 -17.04
C LYS A 150 -19.88 -6.94 -15.55
N ALA A 151 -19.39 -8.13 -15.23
CA ALA A 151 -19.25 -8.58 -13.84
C ALA A 151 -18.24 -7.72 -13.06
N MET A 152 -17.05 -7.49 -13.63
CA MET A 152 -16.02 -6.63 -13.05
C MET A 152 -16.52 -5.19 -12.84
N ALA A 153 -17.18 -4.60 -13.83
CA ALA A 153 -17.73 -3.25 -13.72
C ALA A 153 -18.80 -3.18 -12.63
N LYS A 154 -19.71 -4.16 -12.55
CA LYS A 154 -20.75 -4.23 -11.52
C LYS A 154 -20.15 -4.25 -10.11
N PHE A 155 -19.16 -5.11 -9.86
CA PHE A 155 -18.52 -5.18 -8.54
C PHE A 155 -17.71 -3.92 -8.23
N THR A 156 -16.91 -3.42 -9.16
CA THR A 156 -16.12 -2.19 -8.98
C THR A 156 -17.03 -1.00 -8.69
N GLN A 157 -18.12 -0.84 -9.44
CA GLN A 157 -19.14 0.20 -9.22
C GLN A 157 -19.77 0.08 -7.84
N LYS A 158 -20.11 -1.14 -7.40
CA LYS A 158 -20.66 -1.37 -6.07
C LYS A 158 -19.70 -0.89 -4.98
N ILE A 159 -18.42 -1.27 -5.04
CA ILE A 159 -17.42 -0.86 -4.05
C ILE A 159 -17.25 0.65 -4.06
N VAL A 160 -17.09 1.27 -5.23
CA VAL A 160 -16.95 2.73 -5.34
C VAL A 160 -18.19 3.44 -4.79
N GLN A 161 -19.41 2.96 -5.11
CA GLN A 161 -20.63 3.58 -4.61
C GLN A 161 -20.73 3.46 -3.09
N MET A 162 -20.41 2.29 -2.51
CA MET A 162 -20.36 2.12 -1.06
C MET A 162 -19.39 3.10 -0.38
N MET A 163 -18.20 3.30 -0.97
CA MET A 163 -17.24 4.27 -0.44
C MET A 163 -17.76 5.72 -0.57
N LYS A 164 -18.49 6.03 -1.65
CA LYS A 164 -19.10 7.36 -1.88
C LYS A 164 -20.23 7.66 -0.91
N ASP A 165 -21.13 6.69 -0.70
CA ASP A 165 -22.27 6.81 0.21
C ASP A 165 -21.81 7.12 1.64
N GLU A 166 -20.63 6.60 2.01
CA GLU A 166 -19.99 6.79 3.31
C GLU A 166 -18.98 7.96 3.35
N ASN A 167 -18.87 8.75 2.27
CA ASN A 167 -17.93 9.87 2.13
C ASN A 167 -16.48 9.48 2.47
N LEU A 168 -16.03 8.34 1.94
CA LEU A 168 -14.71 7.77 2.24
C LEU A 168 -13.61 8.16 1.24
N PHE A 169 -13.95 8.71 0.08
CA PHE A 169 -12.95 9.35 -0.78
C PHE A 169 -12.48 10.68 -0.19
N GLU A 170 -11.20 11.00 -0.33
CA GLU A 170 -10.64 12.25 0.18
C GLU A 170 -11.32 13.47 -0.42
N SER A 171 -11.74 13.40 -1.69
CA SER A 171 -12.59 14.40 -2.35
C SER A 171 -13.92 14.70 -1.64
N GLN A 172 -14.36 13.82 -0.73
CA GLN A 172 -15.54 13.96 0.12
C GLN A 172 -15.19 14.15 1.61
N GLY A 173 -13.92 14.40 1.93
CA GLY A 173 -13.37 14.49 3.29
C GLY A 173 -13.08 13.13 3.95
N GLY A 174 -13.02 12.05 3.18
CA GLY A 174 -12.66 10.70 3.61
C GLY A 174 -11.15 10.40 3.57
N PRO A 175 -10.70 9.20 3.97
CA PRO A 175 -9.26 8.88 3.97
C PRO A 175 -8.74 8.35 2.63
N ILE A 176 -9.58 7.92 1.68
CA ILE A 176 -9.10 7.24 0.46
C ILE A 176 -8.50 8.26 -0.51
N ILE A 177 -7.18 8.21 -0.70
CA ILE A 177 -6.42 9.13 -1.57
C ILE A 177 -6.00 8.51 -2.90
N LEU A 178 -6.08 7.18 -3.01
CA LEU A 178 -5.59 6.45 -4.17
C LEU A 178 -6.47 5.21 -4.35
N SER A 179 -6.77 4.85 -5.59
CA SER A 179 -7.50 3.61 -5.91
C SER A 179 -6.76 2.81 -6.97
N GLN A 180 -6.77 1.48 -6.89
CA GLN A 180 -6.20 0.62 -7.93
C GLN A 180 -7.27 -0.17 -8.66
N ILE A 181 -7.18 -0.20 -9.99
CA ILE A 181 -7.92 -1.12 -10.86
C ILE A 181 -6.97 -2.16 -11.42
N GLU A 182 -7.42 -3.41 -11.56
CA GLU A 182 -6.59 -4.57 -11.90
C GLU A 182 -5.40 -4.79 -10.95
N ASN A 183 -4.58 -5.80 -11.22
CA ASN A 183 -3.35 -6.07 -10.50
C ASN A 183 -2.33 -6.80 -11.38
N GLU A 184 -1.19 -6.17 -11.67
CA GLU A 184 -0.08 -6.76 -12.44
C GLU A 184 -0.52 -7.40 -13.76
N TYR A 185 -1.24 -6.65 -14.61
CA TYR A 185 -1.89 -7.21 -15.80
C TYR A 185 -1.01 -7.28 -17.05
N GLU A 186 0.09 -6.52 -17.11
CA GLU A 186 0.97 -6.48 -18.29
C GLU A 186 1.41 -7.85 -18.85
N PRO A 187 1.81 -8.86 -18.04
CA PRO A 187 2.13 -10.19 -18.57
C PRO A 187 0.96 -10.83 -19.32
N GLU A 188 -0.25 -10.75 -18.76
CA GLU A 188 -1.48 -11.24 -19.37
C GLU A 188 -1.89 -10.41 -20.59
N SER A 189 -1.71 -9.10 -20.53
CA SER A 189 -1.93 -8.19 -21.67
C SER A 189 -1.12 -8.63 -22.89
N LYS A 190 0.15 -9.03 -22.68
CA LYS A 190 1.01 -9.57 -23.74
C LYS A 190 0.53 -10.91 -24.28
N LEU A 191 0.08 -11.80 -23.39
CA LEU A 191 -0.45 -13.12 -23.78
C LEU A 191 -1.74 -13.02 -24.59
N TYR A 192 -2.66 -12.12 -24.21
CA TYR A 192 -3.91 -11.87 -24.93
C TYR A 192 -3.75 -10.95 -26.16
N GLY A 193 -2.58 -10.32 -26.34
CA GLY A 193 -2.28 -9.47 -27.48
C GLY A 193 -3.27 -8.30 -27.62
N PRO A 194 -3.90 -8.10 -28.81
CA PRO A 194 -4.87 -7.02 -29.01
C PRO A 194 -6.04 -7.01 -28.02
N ALA A 195 -6.54 -8.18 -27.61
CA ALA A 195 -7.63 -8.29 -26.65
C ALA A 195 -7.21 -7.80 -25.25
N GLY A 196 -5.98 -8.11 -24.83
CA GLY A 196 -5.44 -7.62 -23.56
C GLY A 196 -5.31 -6.09 -23.55
N LYS A 197 -4.79 -5.52 -24.63
CA LYS A 197 -4.70 -4.06 -24.81
C LYS A 197 -6.06 -3.37 -24.86
N ALA A 198 -7.08 -4.01 -25.45
CA ALA A 198 -8.44 -3.47 -25.46
C ALA A 198 -9.04 -3.50 -24.05
N TYR A 199 -8.85 -4.61 -23.33
CA TYR A 199 -9.30 -4.78 -21.95
C TYR A 199 -8.67 -3.77 -20.99
N VAL A 200 -7.34 -3.60 -20.99
CA VAL A 200 -6.68 -2.67 -20.05
C VAL A 200 -7.15 -1.22 -20.28
N LYS A 201 -7.33 -0.81 -21.54
CA LYS A 201 -7.89 0.50 -21.89
C LYS A 201 -9.33 0.64 -21.41
N TRP A 202 -10.14 -0.40 -21.57
CA TRP A 202 -11.50 -0.42 -21.05
C TRP A 202 -11.51 -0.34 -19.52
N ALA A 203 -10.67 -1.10 -18.81
CA ALA A 203 -10.62 -1.14 -17.36
C ALA A 203 -10.22 0.24 -16.79
N ALA A 204 -9.17 0.85 -17.34
CA ALA A 204 -8.76 2.22 -16.99
C ALA A 204 -9.88 3.23 -17.23
N LYS A 205 -10.52 3.19 -18.41
CA LYS A 205 -11.64 4.11 -18.74
C LYS A 205 -12.85 3.90 -17.82
N MET A 206 -13.19 2.65 -17.52
CA MET A 206 -14.30 2.30 -16.62
C MET A 206 -14.03 2.86 -15.23
N ALA A 207 -12.86 2.58 -14.66
CA ALA A 207 -12.46 3.03 -13.33
C ALA A 207 -12.45 4.56 -13.19
N VAL A 208 -11.80 5.26 -14.14
CA VAL A 208 -11.76 6.73 -14.17
C VAL A 208 -13.17 7.32 -14.31
N GLY A 209 -14.02 6.71 -15.13
CA GLY A 209 -15.41 7.11 -15.33
C GLY A 209 -16.30 6.97 -14.08
N LEU A 210 -15.84 6.26 -13.03
CA LEU A 210 -16.56 6.20 -11.75
C LEU A 210 -16.44 7.49 -10.94
N ASN A 211 -15.59 8.44 -11.36
CA ASN A 211 -15.48 9.78 -10.79
C ASN A 211 -15.32 9.76 -9.25
N THR A 212 -14.32 9.02 -8.77
CA THR A 212 -13.98 8.94 -7.32
C THR A 212 -13.44 10.27 -6.77
N GLY A 213 -12.98 11.17 -7.65
CA GLY A 213 -12.34 12.43 -7.25
C GLY A 213 -10.92 12.27 -6.73
N VAL A 214 -10.34 11.06 -6.80
CA VAL A 214 -8.96 10.77 -6.43
C VAL A 214 -8.25 9.97 -7.55
N PRO A 215 -6.91 10.01 -7.64
CA PRO A 215 -6.17 9.31 -8.69
C PRO A 215 -6.38 7.79 -8.68
N TRP A 216 -6.28 7.21 -9.88
CA TRP A 216 -6.24 5.77 -10.09
C TRP A 216 -4.82 5.31 -10.43
N VAL A 217 -4.45 4.13 -9.96
CA VAL A 217 -3.20 3.45 -10.28
C VAL A 217 -3.42 2.08 -10.91
N MET A 218 -2.38 1.59 -11.61
CA MET A 218 -2.24 0.20 -12.06
C MET A 218 -0.79 -0.25 -11.84
N CYS A 219 -0.61 -1.30 -11.03
CA CYS A 219 0.73 -1.82 -10.73
C CYS A 219 1.24 -2.75 -11.83
N LYS A 220 2.54 -2.62 -12.15
CA LYS A 220 3.20 -3.32 -13.27
C LYS A 220 2.41 -3.21 -14.59
N GLU A 221 1.90 -2.02 -14.92
CA GLU A 221 1.23 -1.75 -16.19
C GLU A 221 1.98 -0.64 -16.95
N TYR A 222 2.96 -0.99 -17.80
CA TYR A 222 3.86 0.00 -18.39
C TYR A 222 3.12 0.97 -19.32
N ASP A 223 2.07 0.53 -20.01
CA ASP A 223 1.28 1.36 -20.92
C ASP A 223 -0.06 1.85 -20.33
N ALA A 224 -0.17 1.92 -18.99
CA ALA A 224 -1.36 2.44 -18.30
C ALA A 224 -1.86 3.77 -18.91
N PRO A 225 -3.11 3.81 -19.43
CA PRO A 225 -3.67 4.99 -20.08
C PRO A 225 -3.83 6.17 -19.14
N ASP A 226 -3.63 7.41 -19.62
CA ASP A 226 -3.94 8.59 -18.82
C ASP A 226 -5.44 8.67 -18.45
N PRO A 227 -5.78 9.17 -17.25
CA PRO A 227 -4.90 9.73 -16.21
C PRO A 227 -4.31 8.70 -15.23
N VAL A 228 -4.44 7.40 -15.47
CA VAL A 228 -4.01 6.35 -14.53
C VAL A 228 -2.49 6.34 -14.36
N ILE A 229 -2.01 6.29 -13.12
CA ILE A 229 -0.58 6.24 -12.80
C ILE A 229 -0.11 4.78 -12.79
N ASN A 230 0.89 4.43 -13.60
CA ASN A 230 1.53 3.13 -13.48
C ASN A 230 2.49 3.11 -12.29
N THR A 231 2.56 1.98 -11.59
CA THR A 231 3.37 1.83 -10.37
C THR A 231 4.26 0.59 -10.43
N CYS A 232 5.21 0.51 -9.52
CA CYS A 232 6.16 -0.60 -9.42
C CYS A 232 5.90 -1.48 -8.20
N ASN A 233 6.18 -2.78 -8.37
CA ASN A 233 6.15 -3.80 -7.33
C ASN A 233 7.46 -4.60 -7.39
N GLY A 234 8.02 -4.96 -6.25
CA GLY A 234 9.25 -5.73 -6.19
C GLY A 234 10.02 -5.60 -4.87
N PHE A 235 11.17 -6.27 -4.78
CA PHE A 235 12.14 -6.03 -3.70
C PHE A 235 12.82 -4.66 -3.84
N TYR A 236 13.00 -4.21 -5.08
CA TYR A 236 13.62 -2.94 -5.46
C TYR A 236 12.82 -2.31 -6.59
N CYS A 237 12.61 -1.00 -6.53
CA CYS A 237 11.97 -0.23 -7.60
C CYS A 237 12.74 1.05 -7.96
N ASP A 238 14.02 1.15 -7.59
CA ASP A 238 14.86 2.32 -7.87
C ASP A 238 15.24 2.49 -9.36
N TYR A 239 14.90 1.51 -10.20
CA TYR A 239 15.04 1.57 -11.65
C TYR A 239 13.76 2.05 -12.36
N PHE A 240 12.64 2.10 -11.64
CA PHE A 240 11.34 2.39 -12.23
C PHE A 240 11.16 3.88 -12.48
N SER A 241 10.57 4.19 -13.62
CA SER A 241 10.07 5.51 -13.97
C SER A 241 8.64 5.37 -14.49
N PRO A 242 7.72 6.28 -14.14
CA PRO A 242 6.36 6.25 -14.66
C PRO A 242 6.34 6.51 -16.17
N ASN A 243 5.28 6.07 -16.83
CA ASN A 243 5.17 6.08 -18.28
C ASN A 243 4.97 7.47 -18.90
N LYS A 244 4.80 8.51 -18.06
CA LYS A 244 4.68 9.91 -18.44
C LYS A 244 5.49 10.79 -17.48
N PRO A 245 6.12 11.87 -17.98
CA PRO A 245 7.01 12.72 -17.18
C PRO A 245 6.30 13.58 -16.14
N TYR A 246 4.97 13.70 -16.18
CA TYR A 246 4.17 14.45 -15.20
C TYR A 246 3.53 13.55 -14.12
N LYS A 247 3.76 12.23 -14.17
CA LYS A 247 3.27 11.29 -13.15
C LYS A 247 4.33 11.12 -12.05
N PRO A 248 3.94 10.95 -10.80
CA PRO A 248 4.87 10.68 -9.71
C PRO A 248 5.37 9.23 -9.77
N THR A 249 6.53 8.97 -9.16
CA THR A 249 7.10 7.62 -9.07
C THR A 249 6.61 6.95 -7.80
N LEU A 250 5.77 5.92 -7.94
CA LEU A 250 5.10 5.22 -6.83
C LEU A 250 5.51 3.73 -6.78
N TRP A 251 5.81 3.24 -5.58
CA TRP A 251 6.12 1.84 -5.30
C TRP A 251 5.00 1.23 -4.45
N THR A 252 4.11 0.48 -5.09
CA THR A 252 2.89 -0.08 -4.48
C THR A 252 3.11 -1.38 -3.73
N GLU A 253 4.22 -2.09 -3.97
CA GLU A 253 4.60 -3.26 -3.18
C GLU A 253 6.11 -3.36 -2.97
N ALA A 254 6.58 -2.78 -1.88
CA ALA A 254 7.91 -3.01 -1.33
C ALA A 254 7.88 -4.29 -0.49
N TRP A 255 8.24 -5.41 -1.11
CA TRP A 255 8.10 -6.73 -0.50
C TRP A 255 8.92 -6.85 0.80
N THR A 256 8.25 -7.03 1.93
CA THR A 256 8.89 -7.04 3.27
C THR A 256 9.48 -8.39 3.65
N GLY A 257 9.18 -9.41 2.86
CA GLY A 257 9.59 -10.81 2.98
C GLY A 257 8.97 -11.57 1.79
N TRP A 258 8.41 -12.75 2.06
CA TRP A 258 7.65 -13.51 1.06
C TRP A 258 6.56 -14.33 1.76
N PHE A 259 5.54 -14.74 0.99
CA PHE A 259 4.54 -15.69 1.48
C PHE A 259 5.14 -17.09 1.67
N SER A 260 4.47 -17.93 2.44
CA SER A 260 4.90 -19.32 2.69
C SER A 260 3.93 -20.30 2.06
N ASP A 261 4.47 -21.41 1.55
CA ASP A 261 3.73 -22.52 0.98
C ASP A 261 3.74 -23.72 1.94
N PHE A 262 2.69 -24.53 1.94
CA PHE A 262 2.70 -25.81 2.64
C PHE A 262 3.81 -26.70 2.07
N GLY A 263 4.78 -27.05 2.93
CA GLY A 263 6.00 -27.79 2.56
C GLY A 263 7.19 -26.90 2.18
N GLY A 264 7.00 -25.58 2.09
CA GLY A 264 8.05 -24.59 1.86
C GLY A 264 8.69 -24.06 3.15
N PRO A 265 9.80 -23.29 3.04
CA PRO A 265 10.41 -22.60 4.17
C PRO A 265 9.66 -21.31 4.51
N ASN A 266 9.94 -20.76 5.70
CA ASN A 266 9.58 -19.39 6.04
C ASN A 266 10.63 -18.44 5.46
N TYR A 267 10.21 -17.55 4.57
CA TYR A 267 11.10 -16.58 3.93
C TYR A 267 11.19 -15.30 4.77
N GLN A 268 12.40 -14.75 4.87
CA GLN A 268 12.67 -13.52 5.62
C GLN A 268 13.46 -12.54 4.75
N ARG A 269 13.28 -11.24 4.99
CA ARG A 269 14.07 -10.17 4.37
C ARG A 269 14.70 -9.31 5.46
N PRO A 270 16.04 -9.17 5.49
CA PRO A 270 16.73 -8.31 6.44
C PRO A 270 16.22 -6.86 6.36
N VAL A 271 16.06 -6.21 7.51
CA VAL A 271 15.55 -4.83 7.52
C VAL A 271 16.57 -3.85 6.93
N GLU A 272 17.87 -4.17 7.00
CA GLU A 272 18.94 -3.40 6.40
C GLU A 272 18.76 -3.29 4.88
N ASP A 273 18.41 -4.41 4.25
CA ASP A 273 18.15 -4.50 2.82
C ASP A 273 16.87 -3.77 2.43
N LEU A 274 15.79 -3.96 3.19
CA LEU A 274 14.53 -3.26 2.96
C LEU A 274 14.70 -1.73 3.12
N ALA A 275 15.34 -1.28 4.20
CA ALA A 275 15.63 0.13 4.44
C ALA A 275 16.54 0.71 3.35
N PHE A 276 17.54 -0.06 2.90
CA PHE A 276 18.39 0.32 1.77
C PHE A 276 17.60 0.49 0.48
N ALA A 277 16.72 -0.47 0.15
CA ALA A 277 15.89 -0.41 -1.05
C ALA A 277 14.96 0.81 -1.04
N VAL A 278 14.32 1.09 0.11
CA VAL A 278 13.46 2.27 0.31
C VAL A 278 14.27 3.57 0.18
N ALA A 279 15.38 3.72 0.89
CA ALA A 279 16.22 4.91 0.79
C ALA A 279 16.75 5.13 -0.64
N ARG A 280 17.08 4.03 -1.34
CA ARG A 280 17.55 4.04 -2.73
C ARG A 280 16.47 4.46 -3.73
N PHE A 281 15.22 4.11 -3.47
CA PHE A 281 14.06 4.58 -4.23
C PHE A 281 13.78 6.07 -3.98
N ILE A 282 13.74 6.51 -2.71
CA ILE A 282 13.48 7.90 -2.34
C ILE A 282 14.56 8.85 -2.88
N GLN A 283 15.86 8.51 -2.76
CA GLN A 283 16.94 9.37 -3.23
C GLN A 283 16.94 9.60 -4.77
N LYS A 284 16.14 8.82 -5.51
CA LYS A 284 15.95 8.96 -6.97
C LYS A 284 14.63 9.65 -7.35
N GLY A 285 13.90 10.20 -6.38
CA GLY A 285 12.65 10.91 -6.61
C GLY A 285 11.39 10.08 -6.43
N GLY A 286 11.50 8.87 -5.86
CA GLY A 286 10.34 8.11 -5.39
C GLY A 286 9.59 8.88 -4.29
N SER A 287 8.25 8.89 -4.35
CA SER A 287 7.42 9.70 -3.44
C SER A 287 6.27 8.96 -2.76
N PHE A 288 6.07 7.68 -3.08
CA PHE A 288 5.15 6.80 -2.36
C PHE A 288 5.78 5.41 -2.25
N VAL A 289 5.85 4.87 -1.03
CA VAL A 289 6.37 3.52 -0.76
C VAL A 289 5.37 2.78 0.09
N ASN A 290 4.85 1.68 -0.42
CA ASN A 290 3.96 0.79 0.33
C ASN A 290 4.66 -0.52 0.71
N TYR A 291 4.75 -0.81 2.01
CA TYR A 291 5.25 -2.08 2.51
C TYR A 291 4.21 -3.19 2.30
N TYR A 292 4.52 -4.14 1.42
CA TYR A 292 3.70 -5.32 1.19
C TYR A 292 4.42 -6.53 1.82
N MET A 293 4.07 -7.02 3.01
CA MET A 293 3.02 -6.57 3.92
C MET A 293 3.57 -5.74 5.10
N TYR A 294 2.74 -4.84 5.65
CA TYR A 294 3.05 -4.19 6.92
C TYR A 294 2.50 -4.96 8.12
N HIS A 295 1.31 -5.54 7.95
CA HIS A 295 0.80 -6.66 8.74
C HIS A 295 0.26 -7.71 7.75
N GLY A 296 0.87 -8.89 7.75
CA GLY A 296 0.48 -9.97 6.87
C GLY A 296 -0.80 -10.69 7.33
N GLY A 297 -0.80 -11.16 8.59
CA GLY A 297 -1.96 -11.78 9.24
C GLY A 297 -2.15 -13.25 8.87
N THR A 298 -3.40 -13.71 8.88
CA THR A 298 -3.77 -15.13 8.73
C THR A 298 -4.82 -15.33 7.64
N ASN A 299 -4.63 -16.34 6.81
CA ASN A 299 -5.65 -16.84 5.88
C ASN A 299 -6.68 -17.69 6.65
N PHE A 300 -7.66 -17.03 7.28
CA PHE A 300 -8.69 -17.70 8.08
C PHE A 300 -9.69 -18.52 7.25
N GLY A 301 -10.16 -19.62 7.82
CA GLY A 301 -11.18 -20.48 7.21
C GLY A 301 -10.62 -21.26 6.01
N ARG A 302 -11.45 -21.43 4.98
CA ARG A 302 -11.13 -22.28 3.80
C ARG A 302 -11.32 -21.57 2.45
N THR A 303 -11.63 -20.29 2.48
CA THR A 303 -11.85 -19.44 1.29
C THR A 303 -10.88 -18.26 1.22
N ALA A 304 -9.92 -18.22 2.16
CA ALA A 304 -8.75 -17.35 2.17
C ALA A 304 -7.52 -18.17 1.76
N GLY A 305 -6.46 -17.49 1.31
CA GLY A 305 -5.22 -18.15 0.84
C GLY A 305 -5.37 -18.80 -0.54
N GLY A 306 -4.35 -18.65 -1.38
CA GLY A 306 -4.27 -19.33 -2.67
C GLY A 306 -4.01 -20.84 -2.54
N PRO A 307 -4.02 -21.59 -3.64
CA PRO A 307 -3.59 -22.99 -3.63
C PRO A 307 -2.21 -23.15 -3.00
N PHE A 308 -2.08 -24.08 -2.06
CA PHE A 308 -0.84 -24.38 -1.30
C PHE A 308 -0.29 -23.25 -0.41
N ILE A 309 -0.90 -22.07 -0.37
CA ILE A 309 -0.50 -21.01 0.54
C ILE A 309 -0.84 -21.42 1.98
N THR A 310 0.09 -21.23 2.90
CA THR A 310 -0.12 -21.58 4.31
C THR A 310 -1.26 -20.78 4.95
N THR A 311 -1.80 -21.29 6.06
CA THR A 311 -2.72 -20.52 6.90
C THR A 311 -2.05 -19.24 7.43
N SER A 312 -0.78 -19.32 7.82
CA SER A 312 0.00 -18.12 8.14
C SER A 312 0.24 -17.29 6.88
N TYR A 313 0.08 -15.98 6.99
CA TYR A 313 0.50 -15.01 5.98
C TYR A 313 1.43 -13.97 6.61
N ASP A 314 2.30 -14.36 7.55
CA ASP A 314 3.18 -13.46 8.30
C ASP A 314 4.03 -12.51 7.42
N TYR A 315 4.56 -13.02 6.30
CA TYR A 315 5.33 -12.28 5.30
C TYR A 315 6.65 -11.65 5.81
N ASP A 316 7.12 -12.05 7.00
CA ASP A 316 8.18 -11.34 7.74
C ASP A 316 7.86 -9.85 7.91
N ALA A 317 6.58 -9.53 8.07
CA ALA A 317 6.09 -8.16 8.13
C ALA A 317 6.56 -7.42 9.41
N PRO A 318 6.67 -6.08 9.39
CA PRO A 318 6.97 -5.25 10.57
C PRO A 318 6.04 -5.49 11.77
N ILE A 319 4.79 -5.84 11.51
CA ILE A 319 3.84 -6.37 12.50
C ILE A 319 3.59 -7.83 12.14
N ASP A 320 3.93 -8.75 13.02
CA ASP A 320 3.82 -10.19 12.76
C ASP A 320 2.36 -10.67 12.61
N GLU A 321 2.19 -11.94 12.28
CA GLU A 321 0.87 -12.60 12.14
C GLU A 321 -0.06 -12.34 13.35
N TYR A 322 0.48 -12.29 14.56
CA TYR A 322 -0.28 -12.16 15.80
C TYR A 322 -0.51 -10.70 16.20
N GLY A 323 -0.04 -9.75 15.40
CA GLY A 323 -0.15 -8.33 15.69
C GLY A 323 0.95 -7.78 16.61
N LEU A 324 2.02 -8.53 16.87
CA LEU A 324 3.16 -8.07 17.68
C LEU A 324 4.16 -7.30 16.82
N ILE A 325 4.88 -6.38 17.46
CA ILE A 325 5.92 -5.59 16.79
C ILE A 325 7.15 -6.48 16.56
N ARG A 326 7.57 -6.63 15.30
CA ARG A 326 8.77 -7.38 14.91
C ARG A 326 10.00 -6.49 15.00
N GLN A 327 10.83 -6.71 16.02
CA GLN A 327 12.09 -6.00 16.19
C GLN A 327 13.28 -6.79 15.62
N PRO A 328 14.25 -6.13 14.97
CA PRO A 328 14.40 -4.68 14.86
C PRO A 328 13.65 -4.04 13.67
N LYS A 329 12.93 -4.84 12.86
CA LYS A 329 12.37 -4.41 11.58
C LYS A 329 11.48 -3.17 11.71
N TYR A 330 10.55 -3.20 12.66
CA TYR A 330 9.60 -2.12 12.88
C TYR A 330 10.28 -0.80 13.29
N ASP A 331 11.14 -0.80 14.32
CA ASP A 331 11.78 0.44 14.78
C ASP A 331 12.79 0.97 13.76
N HIS A 332 13.52 0.11 13.06
CA HIS A 332 14.49 0.56 12.06
C HIS A 332 13.81 1.27 10.88
N LEU A 333 12.67 0.74 10.40
CA LEU A 333 11.85 1.42 9.39
C LEU A 333 11.23 2.72 9.92
N LYS A 334 10.79 2.74 11.18
CA LYS A 334 10.29 3.96 11.83
C LYS A 334 11.34 5.07 11.87
N GLU A 335 12.59 4.76 12.20
CA GLU A 335 13.68 5.74 12.19
C GLU A 335 14.05 6.17 10.76
N LEU A 336 13.97 5.26 9.77
CA LEU A 336 14.08 5.62 8.35
C LEU A 336 13.00 6.63 7.95
N HIS A 337 11.74 6.39 8.32
CA HIS A 337 10.63 7.31 7.99
C HIS A 337 10.90 8.70 8.56
N LYS A 338 11.29 8.79 9.84
CA LYS A 338 11.64 10.07 10.48
C LYS A 338 12.78 10.77 9.74
N ALA A 339 13.85 10.04 9.39
CA ALA A 339 14.98 10.60 8.66
C ALA A 339 14.58 11.16 7.29
N VAL A 340 13.71 10.46 6.55
CA VAL A 340 13.20 10.94 5.26
C VAL A 340 12.27 12.15 5.44
N LYS A 341 11.43 12.18 6.48
CA LYS A 341 10.56 13.34 6.77
C LYS A 341 11.35 14.61 7.07
N LEU A 342 12.51 14.50 7.73
CA LEU A 342 13.42 15.63 7.91
C LEU A 342 13.96 16.18 6.57
N CYS A 343 14.04 15.34 5.53
CA CYS A 343 14.46 15.70 4.18
C CYS A 343 13.31 16.13 3.25
N GLU A 344 12.04 15.98 3.66
CA GLU A 344 10.85 16.04 2.79
C GLU A 344 10.76 17.34 1.99
N LYS A 345 11.02 18.48 2.63
CA LYS A 345 11.02 19.79 1.96
C LYS A 345 12.05 19.87 0.82
N ALA A 346 13.25 19.31 0.99
CA ALA A 346 14.27 19.32 -0.05
C ALA A 346 13.91 18.35 -1.18
N LEU A 347 13.46 17.13 -0.82
CA LEU A 347 13.07 16.07 -1.76
C LEU A 347 11.95 16.52 -2.72
N LEU A 348 10.96 17.26 -2.21
CA LEU A 348 9.80 17.69 -2.99
C LEU A 348 10.07 18.90 -3.90
N ASN A 349 11.10 19.70 -3.61
CA ASN A 349 11.38 20.95 -4.32
C ASN A 349 12.53 20.87 -5.32
N SER A 350 13.37 19.82 -5.30
CA SER A 350 14.47 19.68 -6.27
C SER A 350 14.66 18.25 -6.75
N ASP A 351 15.27 18.11 -7.93
CA ASP A 351 15.86 16.83 -8.35
C ASP A 351 17.21 16.64 -7.66
N PRO A 352 17.71 15.39 -7.52
CA PRO A 352 19.01 15.14 -6.93
C PRO A 352 20.16 15.56 -7.85
N ASN A 353 21.10 16.34 -7.33
CA ASN A 353 22.43 16.49 -7.89
C ASN A 353 23.30 15.30 -7.46
N ILE A 354 23.80 14.54 -8.43
CA ILE A 354 24.59 13.33 -8.16
C ILE A 354 26.07 13.67 -8.14
N VAL A 355 26.73 13.39 -7.00
CA VAL A 355 28.18 13.53 -6.83
C VAL A 355 28.81 12.15 -6.73
N ILE A 356 29.84 11.89 -7.53
CA ILE A 356 30.63 10.66 -7.46
C ILE A 356 31.62 10.78 -6.31
N LEU A 357 31.53 9.91 -5.31
CA LEU A 357 32.41 9.92 -4.13
C LEU A 357 33.50 8.84 -4.20
N GLY A 358 33.28 7.82 -5.02
CA GLY A 358 34.20 6.69 -5.23
C GLY A 358 33.70 5.78 -6.34
N SER A 359 34.30 4.60 -6.48
CA SER A 359 33.92 3.64 -7.53
C SER A 359 32.52 3.05 -7.30
N TYR A 360 32.12 2.88 -6.05
CA TYR A 360 30.81 2.35 -5.66
C TYR A 360 30.01 3.33 -4.79
N GLU A 361 30.54 4.53 -4.56
CA GLU A 361 29.97 5.50 -3.64
C GLU A 361 29.46 6.75 -4.36
N LYS A 362 28.23 7.17 -4.04
CA LYS A 362 27.60 8.37 -4.62
C LYS A 362 26.87 9.17 -3.55
N ALA A 363 26.85 10.50 -3.69
CA ALA A 363 25.91 11.37 -2.99
C ALA A 363 24.77 11.75 -3.93
N HIS A 364 23.52 11.64 -3.47
CA HIS A 364 22.37 12.31 -4.08
C HIS A 364 22.02 13.51 -3.20
N VAL A 365 22.17 14.73 -3.73
CA VAL A 365 22.05 15.97 -2.97
C VAL A 365 20.88 16.80 -3.48
N PHE A 366 20.00 17.19 -2.58
CA PHE A 366 18.80 17.97 -2.84
C PHE A 366 18.95 19.36 -2.22
N TYR A 367 18.72 20.40 -3.01
CA TYR A 367 18.81 21.79 -2.57
C TYR A 367 17.43 22.43 -2.64
N SER A 368 16.93 22.91 -1.52
CA SER A 368 15.73 23.74 -1.49
C SER A 368 16.07 25.16 -1.93
N GLU A 369 15.17 25.79 -2.68
CA GLU A 369 15.24 27.22 -3.06
C GLU A 369 15.36 28.14 -1.83
N SER A 370 14.88 27.69 -0.66
CA SER A 370 14.99 28.40 0.61
C SER A 370 16.31 28.19 1.38
N GLY A 371 17.31 27.56 0.76
CA GLY A 371 18.65 27.35 1.33
C GLY A 371 18.83 26.08 2.17
N GLY A 372 17.81 25.22 2.29
CA GLY A 372 17.93 23.91 2.94
C GLY A 372 18.61 22.87 2.04
N CYS A 373 19.33 21.91 2.61
CA CYS A 373 20.05 20.87 1.87
C CYS A 373 19.82 19.50 2.51
N ALA A 374 19.45 18.47 1.72
CA ALA A 374 19.42 17.09 2.17
C ALA A 374 20.31 16.21 1.28
N ALA A 375 21.06 15.27 1.86
CA ALA A 375 21.94 14.37 1.12
C ALA A 375 21.73 12.90 1.51
N PHE A 376 21.88 12.03 0.52
CA PHE A 376 21.88 10.57 0.67
C PHE A 376 23.24 10.05 0.18
N LEU A 377 24.07 9.59 1.11
CA LEU A 377 25.40 9.05 0.81
C LEU A 377 25.32 7.53 0.73
N SER A 378 25.53 7.00 -0.47
CA SER A 378 25.31 5.60 -0.81
C SER A 378 26.64 4.87 -0.99
N ASN A 379 26.72 3.63 -0.51
CA ASN A 379 27.76 2.66 -0.84
C ASN A 379 27.10 1.41 -1.42
N TYR A 380 27.27 1.20 -2.73
CA TYR A 380 26.72 0.07 -3.47
C TYR A 380 27.62 -1.18 -3.42
N ASN A 381 28.78 -1.10 -2.78
CA ASN A 381 29.68 -2.24 -2.65
C ASN A 381 29.06 -3.28 -1.69
N LEU A 382 28.93 -4.51 -2.16
CA LEU A 382 28.35 -5.62 -1.39
C LEU A 382 29.32 -6.23 -0.37
N ARG A 383 30.62 -5.95 -0.49
CA ARG A 383 31.69 -6.67 0.20
C ARG A 383 32.47 -5.80 1.18
N SER A 384 32.63 -4.50 0.90
CA SER A 384 33.48 -3.63 1.71
C SER A 384 32.78 -2.35 2.17
N ASN A 385 33.12 -1.96 3.40
CA ASN A 385 32.83 -0.62 3.91
C ASN A 385 33.71 0.41 3.17
N ALA A 386 33.27 1.66 3.12
CA ALA A 386 33.99 2.75 2.49
C ALA A 386 34.09 3.95 3.43
N LYS A 387 35.17 4.72 3.30
CA LYS A 387 35.31 6.05 3.90
C LYS A 387 35.31 7.07 2.77
N VAL A 388 34.34 7.97 2.75
CA VAL A 388 34.17 9.00 1.71
C VAL A 388 34.32 10.40 2.28
N THR A 389 34.70 11.35 1.44
CA THR A 389 34.71 12.78 1.78
C THR A 389 33.55 13.47 1.07
N PHE A 390 32.69 14.15 1.83
CA PHE A 390 31.58 14.94 1.31
C PHE A 390 31.45 16.24 2.12
N ASN A 391 31.32 17.39 1.46
CA ASN A 391 31.31 18.72 2.11
C ASN A 391 32.43 18.90 3.14
N ASN A 392 33.67 18.55 2.77
CA ASN A 392 34.87 18.63 3.63
C ASN A 392 34.82 17.80 4.93
N MET A 393 33.88 16.87 5.05
CA MET A 393 33.76 15.95 6.17
C MET A 393 33.92 14.49 5.73
N HIS A 394 34.36 13.63 6.64
CA HIS A 394 34.55 12.21 6.38
C HIS A 394 33.38 11.38 6.92
N TYR A 395 32.86 10.49 6.08
CA TYR A 395 31.77 9.58 6.44
C TYR A 395 32.17 8.13 6.23
N ASN A 396 31.91 7.29 7.22
CA ASN A 396 32.05 5.84 7.11
C ASN A 396 30.72 5.24 6.66
N LEU A 397 30.71 4.67 5.46
CA LEU A 397 29.55 4.01 4.87
C LEU A 397 29.76 2.49 4.93
N PRO A 398 28.96 1.76 5.75
CA PRO A 398 28.92 0.31 5.68
C PRO A 398 28.65 -0.19 4.26
N ARG A 399 29.09 -1.41 3.94
CA ARG A 399 28.72 -2.10 2.69
C ARG A 399 27.19 -2.10 2.53
N TRP A 400 26.73 -1.95 1.29
CA TRP A 400 25.30 -1.98 0.93
C TRP A 400 24.43 -1.08 1.84
N SER A 401 24.81 0.19 1.96
CA SER A 401 24.11 1.12 2.86
C SER A 401 23.95 2.51 2.28
N ILE A 402 22.96 3.23 2.82
CA ILE A 402 22.75 4.66 2.56
C ILE A 402 22.69 5.39 3.91
N SER A 403 23.50 6.45 4.04
CA SER A 403 23.40 7.42 5.14
C SER A 403 22.54 8.61 4.71
N ILE A 404 21.62 9.05 5.57
CA ILE A 404 20.71 10.18 5.32
C ILE A 404 21.16 11.38 6.17
N LEU A 405 21.35 12.52 5.51
CA LEU A 405 21.82 13.77 6.10
C LEU A 405 20.80 14.89 5.77
N PRO A 406 19.86 15.22 6.67
CA PRO A 406 18.81 16.20 6.41
C PRO A 406 19.28 17.64 6.28
N ASP A 407 20.53 17.91 6.64
CA ASP A 407 21.22 19.20 6.59
C ASP A 407 22.51 19.14 5.74
N CYS A 408 22.71 18.04 5.00
CA CYS A 408 23.93 17.72 4.24
C CYS A 408 25.22 17.66 5.08
N GLN A 409 25.10 17.53 6.41
CA GLN A 409 26.25 17.50 7.32
C GLN A 409 26.16 16.36 8.36
N ASN A 410 25.04 16.24 9.05
CA ASN A 410 24.88 15.29 10.15
C ASN A 410 24.13 14.04 9.69
N VAL A 411 24.76 12.87 9.85
CA VAL A 411 24.08 11.59 9.59
C VAL A 411 23.11 11.31 10.71
N VAL A 412 21.81 11.32 10.41
CA VAL A 412 20.75 10.98 11.38
C VAL A 412 20.32 9.52 11.30
N PHE A 413 20.59 8.86 10.16
CA PHE A 413 20.22 7.47 9.91
C PHE A 413 21.18 6.82 8.91
N ASN A 414 21.47 5.53 9.09
CA ASN A 414 22.11 4.70 8.06
C ASN A 414 21.39 3.36 7.97
N THR A 415 21.09 2.93 6.75
CA THR A 415 20.26 1.75 6.50
C THR A 415 20.83 0.45 7.05
N ALA A 416 22.16 0.34 7.23
CA ALA A 416 22.81 -0.86 7.76
C ALA A 416 23.23 -0.74 9.24
N LYS A 417 22.98 0.39 9.91
CA LYS A 417 23.28 0.59 11.34
C LYS A 417 22.01 0.37 12.17
N VAL A 418 21.66 -0.90 12.36
CA VAL A 418 20.46 -1.29 13.11
C VAL A 418 20.71 -1.21 14.62
N GLY A 419 19.70 -0.74 15.36
CA GLY A 419 19.75 -0.73 16.82
C GLY A 419 19.84 -2.15 17.41
N PRO A 420 20.36 -2.33 18.63
CA PRO A 420 20.64 -3.65 19.21
C PRO A 420 19.40 -4.44 19.65
N LYS A 421 18.19 -3.85 19.60
CA LYS A 421 16.96 -4.47 20.08
C LYS A 421 16.41 -5.42 19.02
N ALA A 422 16.68 -6.71 19.16
CA ALA A 422 15.99 -7.77 18.42
C ALA A 422 14.99 -8.48 19.33
N SER A 423 13.79 -8.75 18.83
CA SER A 423 12.80 -9.56 19.53
C SER A 423 12.94 -11.02 19.08
N ARG A 424 12.92 -11.96 20.03
CA ARG A 424 12.82 -13.40 19.73
C ARG A 424 11.39 -13.85 20.02
N VAL A 425 10.70 -14.36 19.00
CA VAL A 425 9.38 -14.96 19.16
C VAL A 425 9.49 -16.23 19.98
N GLN A 426 8.58 -16.41 20.93
CA GLN A 426 8.44 -17.63 21.72
C GLN A 426 6.97 -18.01 21.77
N MET A 427 6.67 -19.27 21.46
CA MET A 427 5.35 -19.87 21.65
C MET A 427 5.43 -20.77 22.88
N VAL A 428 4.95 -20.27 24.02
CA VAL A 428 5.00 -20.98 25.31
C VAL A 428 3.65 -21.65 25.58
N PRO A 429 3.61 -22.95 25.91
CA PRO A 429 2.37 -23.62 26.30
C PRO A 429 1.70 -22.93 27.50
N THR A 430 0.38 -22.77 27.46
CA THR A 430 -0.40 -22.23 28.58
C THR A 430 -0.88 -23.36 29.49
N ASN A 431 -1.14 -23.05 30.78
CA ASN A 431 -1.65 -24.04 31.76
C ASN A 431 -3.15 -24.34 31.59
N VAL A 432 -3.70 -24.16 30.38
CA VAL A 432 -5.12 -24.44 30.11
C VAL A 432 -5.31 -25.95 30.14
N LYS A 433 -6.27 -26.42 30.94
CA LYS A 433 -6.61 -27.83 31.02
C LYS A 433 -7.16 -28.27 29.66
N ILE A 434 -6.51 -29.23 29.03
CA ILE A 434 -7.02 -29.84 27.79
C ILE A 434 -8.24 -30.68 28.19
N GLU A 435 -9.40 -30.33 27.66
CA GLU A 435 -10.64 -31.09 27.87
C GLU A 435 -10.52 -32.50 27.24
N SER A 436 -11.35 -33.44 27.70
CA SER A 436 -11.42 -34.77 27.09
C SER A 436 -11.91 -34.68 25.65
N TRP A 437 -11.21 -35.35 24.72
CA TRP A 437 -11.60 -35.40 23.30
C TRP A 437 -12.63 -36.50 23.05
N GLU A 438 -13.67 -36.17 22.28
CA GLU A 438 -14.54 -37.14 21.63
C GLU A 438 -14.09 -37.36 20.19
N THR A 439 -14.40 -38.53 19.63
CA THR A 439 -14.01 -38.91 18.27
C THR A 439 -15.22 -39.28 17.44
N PHE A 440 -15.30 -38.74 16.23
CA PHE A 440 -16.28 -39.12 15.21
C PHE A 440 -15.52 -39.69 14.00
N ASN A 441 -15.94 -40.86 13.53
CA ASN A 441 -15.41 -41.46 12.31
C ASN A 441 -16.33 -41.07 11.15
N GLU A 442 -15.80 -40.31 10.20
CA GLU A 442 -16.51 -39.97 8.96
C GLU A 442 -16.77 -41.26 8.16
N ASP A 443 -18.03 -41.50 7.81
CA ASP A 443 -18.39 -42.63 6.96
C ASP A 443 -17.96 -42.36 5.52
N VAL A 444 -17.22 -43.29 4.94
CA VAL A 444 -16.70 -43.17 3.56
C VAL A 444 -17.78 -43.41 2.50
N HIS A 445 -19.00 -43.82 2.90
CA HIS A 445 -20.10 -44.17 2.01
C HIS A 445 -21.32 -43.23 2.08
N SER A 446 -21.35 -42.25 2.98
CA SER A 446 -22.54 -41.42 3.22
C SER A 446 -22.87 -40.39 2.13
N VAL A 447 -22.12 -40.36 1.01
CA VAL A 447 -22.29 -39.37 -0.07
C VAL A 447 -23.10 -39.92 -1.26
N ASP A 448 -23.33 -41.23 -1.34
CA ASP A 448 -24.00 -41.85 -2.49
C ASP A 448 -25.55 -41.83 -2.41
N ASP A 449 -26.15 -41.46 -1.27
CA ASP A 449 -27.60 -41.58 -1.04
C ASP A 449 -28.42 -40.29 -1.22
N GLU A 450 -27.81 -39.13 -1.50
CA GLU A 450 -28.55 -37.84 -1.64
C GLU A 450 -28.82 -37.40 -3.10
N SER A 451 -28.50 -38.22 -4.11
CA SER A 451 -28.73 -37.84 -5.52
C SER A 451 -30.04 -38.35 -6.15
N ASP A 452 -30.97 -38.92 -5.37
CA ASP A 452 -32.19 -39.50 -5.90
C ASP A 452 -33.48 -38.95 -5.26
N ASP A 453 -33.62 -37.62 -5.22
CA ASP A 453 -34.92 -36.96 -5.06
C ASP A 453 -35.11 -35.78 -6.03
N SER A 454 -35.64 -36.14 -7.21
CA SER A 454 -36.56 -35.36 -8.09
C SER A 454 -36.06 -34.13 -8.89
N ILE A 455 -35.85 -34.41 -10.18
CA ILE A 455 -36.41 -33.78 -11.42
C ILE A 455 -36.85 -32.30 -11.37
#